data_AF-A0A923CR42-F1
#
_entry.id   AF-A0A923CR42-F1
#
_cell.length_a   1.000
_cell.length_b   1.000
_cell.length_c   1.000
_cell.angle_alpha   90.00
_cell.angle_beta   90.00
_cell.angle_gamma   90.00
#
_symmetry.space_group_name_H-M   'P 1'
#
loop_
_entity.id
_entity.type
_entity.pdbx_description
1 polymer ?
#
loop_
_entity_poly.entity_id
_entity_poly.type
_entity_poly.pdbx_seq_one_letter_code
_entity_poly.pdbx_strand_id
1 'polypeptide(L)'
;MATGHSDKFRHTMAASVRKRTETSGALRGDKALIYQGELEIMARFATDYPGIETGGDLFGFWTHTGSPMIEYVLGPGETAEHGDTAFYQESPFLKSAGGILRDLHGLQHVGTWHSHHRLGLTVPSTGDSSTMQRALDRNGFNAWLLTICNFADKSDRVEMRGYLYRAHGGGERQQLTWLILPGSSPVRAAIEAVKGFPCSRPRTPASTYEAIPSTTFAVVAATPQTASPTFPNSSFMATPEGRGELYHLFQQLSALEQDVEILQREDGRVSLAFHRDGYAFEIVFPHSYPVVKPVVECRPVDIPAGQEESWKAPRTLFVAMDRGDDVVTNIEDLVTTFLVNREHTGPDAPHDREG
;
A
#
# COMPACT_ATOMS: atom_id res chain seq x y z
N MET A 1 -20.45 36.54 12.88
CA MET A 1 -19.98 35.40 13.71
C MET A 1 -19.39 34.27 12.84
N ALA A 2 -18.52 34.58 11.87
CA ALA A 2 -18.08 33.62 10.83
C ALA A 2 -16.60 33.20 10.90
N THR A 3 -15.80 33.81 11.78
CA THR A 3 -14.37 33.52 11.91
C THR A 3 -14.08 32.30 12.81
N GLY A 4 -14.89 32.08 13.83
CA GLY A 4 -14.70 30.98 14.80
C GLY A 4 -14.93 29.56 14.26
N HIS A 5 -15.73 29.39 13.21
CA HIS A 5 -15.99 28.08 12.60
C HIS A 5 -14.87 27.63 11.66
N SER A 6 -14.26 28.56 10.90
CA SER A 6 -13.03 28.32 10.12
C SER A 6 -11.87 27.93 11.05
N ASP A 7 -11.75 28.61 12.18
CA ASP A 7 -10.68 28.34 13.13
C ASP A 7 -10.90 27.05 13.91
N LYS A 8 -12.13 26.72 14.31
CA LYS A 8 -12.44 25.39 14.87
C LYS A 8 -12.23 24.26 13.86
N PHE A 9 -12.59 24.46 12.59
CA PHE A 9 -12.30 23.49 11.52
C PHE A 9 -10.79 23.33 11.33
N ARG A 10 -10.03 24.43 11.27
CA ARG A 10 -8.57 24.42 11.24
C ARG A 10 -7.95 23.83 12.49
N HIS A 11 -8.53 24.02 13.67
CA HIS A 11 -8.02 23.49 14.94
C HIS A 11 -8.35 22.00 15.12
N THR A 12 -9.54 21.55 14.71
CA THR A 12 -9.90 20.14 14.71
C THR A 12 -9.12 19.38 13.65
N MET A 13 -8.91 19.97 12.47
CA MET A 13 -7.95 19.49 11.48
C MET A 13 -6.53 19.49 12.05
N ALA A 14 -6.07 20.57 12.69
CA ALA A 14 -4.73 20.66 13.28
C ALA A 14 -4.52 19.75 14.50
N ALA A 15 -5.56 19.40 15.26
CA ALA A 15 -5.51 18.51 16.42
C ALA A 15 -5.59 17.03 16.00
N SER A 16 -6.39 16.72 14.97
CA SER A 16 -6.37 15.43 14.27
C SER A 16 -5.01 15.20 13.57
N VAL A 17 -4.47 16.27 12.95
CA VAL A 17 -3.13 16.31 12.37
C VAL A 17 -2.08 16.17 13.46
N ARG A 18 -2.09 16.94 14.56
CA ARG A 18 -1.08 16.90 15.64
C ARG A 18 -1.03 15.57 16.38
N LYS A 19 -2.16 14.89 16.58
CA LYS A 19 -2.16 13.52 17.11
C LYS A 19 -1.51 12.49 16.15
N ARG A 20 -1.26 12.89 14.90
CA ARG A 20 -0.46 12.18 13.88
C ARG A 20 0.90 12.84 13.55
N THR A 21 1.24 14.02 14.09
CA THR A 21 2.43 14.79 13.67
C THR A 21 3.64 14.63 14.59
N GLU A 22 3.53 13.94 15.74
CA GLU A 22 4.71 13.60 16.54
C GLU A 22 5.40 12.35 15.97
N THR A 23 5.96 12.49 14.77
CA THR A 23 7.15 11.79 14.23
C THR A 23 7.30 12.19 12.75
N SER A 24 7.94 13.35 12.55
CA SER A 24 8.22 13.91 11.24
C SER A 24 9.31 13.12 10.50
N GLY A 25 8.96 12.60 9.32
CA GLY A 25 9.84 12.49 8.15
C GLY A 25 10.20 11.07 7.68
N ALA A 26 9.48 10.51 6.69
CA ALA A 26 9.94 9.53 5.67
C ALA A 26 8.77 9.13 4.74
N LEU A 27 9.05 8.32 3.71
CA LEU A 27 8.47 8.28 2.37
C LEU A 27 7.33 7.24 2.17
N ARG A 28 6.61 7.34 1.03
CA ARG A 28 5.73 6.27 0.53
C ARG A 28 6.52 4.96 0.36
N GLY A 29 6.11 3.90 1.07
CA GLY A 29 6.70 2.56 0.96
C GLY A 29 7.80 2.26 1.98
N ASP A 30 7.64 2.66 3.25
CA ASP A 30 8.63 2.45 4.34
C ASP A 30 8.77 1.00 4.84
N LYS A 31 8.14 0.02 4.19
CA LYS A 31 8.20 -1.37 4.64
C LYS A 31 8.25 -2.41 3.54
N ALA A 32 8.94 -3.49 3.83
CA ALA A 32 8.88 -4.78 3.15
C ALA A 32 8.11 -5.78 4.02
N LEU A 33 7.28 -6.62 3.40
CA LEU A 33 6.55 -7.69 4.07
C LEU A 33 7.29 -9.00 3.83
N ILE A 34 7.45 -9.82 4.86
CA ILE A 34 8.15 -11.11 4.72
C ILE A 34 7.67 -12.07 5.80
N TYR A 35 7.58 -13.36 5.47
CA TYR A 35 7.32 -14.40 6.46
C TYR A 35 8.53 -14.62 7.37
N GLN A 36 8.28 -14.87 8.66
CA GLN A 36 9.29 -15.15 9.66
C GLN A 36 10.25 -16.27 9.21
N GLY A 37 9.72 -17.35 8.63
CA GLY A 37 10.51 -18.46 8.12
C GLY A 37 11.47 -18.08 6.98
N GLU A 38 11.12 -17.08 6.16
CA GLU A 38 11.98 -16.61 5.07
C GLU A 38 13.16 -15.77 5.60
N LEU A 39 12.92 -14.93 6.62
CA LEU A 39 14.01 -14.25 7.34
C LEU A 39 14.95 -15.27 7.97
N GLU A 40 14.41 -16.29 8.64
CA GLU A 40 15.22 -17.34 9.27
C GLU A 40 16.08 -18.08 8.24
N ILE A 41 15.53 -18.42 7.07
CA ILE A 41 16.28 -19.08 5.99
C ILE A 41 17.43 -18.20 5.50
N MET A 42 17.17 -16.91 5.28
CA MET A 42 18.18 -15.94 4.89
C MET A 42 19.30 -15.83 5.95
N ALA A 43 18.93 -15.80 7.24
CA ALA A 43 19.89 -15.79 8.36
C ALA A 43 20.78 -17.03 8.32
N ARG A 44 20.18 -18.21 8.14
CA ARG A 44 20.91 -19.48 8.13
C ARG A 44 21.89 -19.57 6.97
N PHE A 45 21.51 -19.09 5.78
CA PHE A 45 22.45 -19.00 4.67
C PHE A 45 23.59 -18.04 4.97
N ALA A 46 23.32 -16.84 5.51
CA ALA A 46 24.39 -15.93 5.92
C ALA A 46 25.34 -16.60 6.94
N THR A 47 24.79 -17.33 7.92
CA THR A 47 25.57 -18.03 8.96
C THR A 47 26.44 -19.16 8.39
N ASP A 48 26.04 -19.78 7.29
CA ASP A 48 26.85 -20.79 6.60
C ASP A 48 28.15 -20.24 5.99
N TYR A 49 28.23 -18.91 5.81
CA TYR A 49 29.35 -18.20 5.20
C TYR A 49 29.78 -16.99 6.05
N PRO A 50 30.31 -17.19 7.27
CA PRO A 50 30.52 -16.12 8.24
C PRO A 50 31.78 -15.26 7.98
N GLY A 51 32.57 -15.58 6.96
CA GLY A 51 33.82 -14.88 6.63
C GLY A 51 33.96 -14.49 5.15
N ILE A 52 32.95 -14.73 4.33
CA ILE A 52 32.89 -14.33 2.91
C ILE A 52 31.46 -13.92 2.58
N GLU A 53 31.27 -13.18 1.49
CA GLU A 53 29.92 -12.80 1.05
C GLU A 53 29.17 -14.00 0.47
N THR A 54 27.88 -14.07 0.78
CA THR A 54 26.92 -15.02 0.20
C THR A 54 25.63 -14.27 -0.10
N GLY A 55 24.71 -14.87 -0.81
CA GLY A 55 23.46 -14.20 -1.12
C GLY A 55 22.47 -15.07 -1.88
N GLY A 56 21.55 -14.38 -2.54
CA GLY A 56 20.54 -14.97 -3.40
C GLY A 56 19.48 -13.96 -3.77
N ASP A 57 18.29 -14.45 -4.05
CA ASP A 57 17.25 -13.70 -4.75
C ASP A 57 15.93 -13.75 -3.98
N LEU A 58 15.13 -12.70 -4.12
CA LEU A 58 13.86 -12.50 -3.41
C LEU A 58 12.71 -12.56 -4.40
N PHE A 59 11.79 -13.49 -4.17
CA PHE A 59 10.61 -13.68 -5.01
C PHE A 59 9.33 -13.38 -4.25
N GLY A 60 8.38 -12.74 -4.93
CA GLY A 60 7.19 -12.25 -4.29
C GLY A 60 6.34 -11.34 -5.17
N PHE A 61 5.65 -10.41 -4.55
CA PHE A 61 4.76 -9.46 -5.20
C PHE A 61 5.04 -8.03 -4.77
N TRP A 62 4.55 -7.09 -5.57
CA TRP A 62 4.45 -5.69 -5.17
C TRP A 62 3.02 -5.42 -4.71
N THR A 63 2.86 -4.84 -3.53
CA THR A 63 1.55 -4.36 -3.08
C THR A 63 1.11 -3.17 -3.94
N HIS A 64 -0.18 -2.83 -3.89
CA HIS A 64 -0.71 -1.63 -4.57
C HIS A 64 -0.01 -0.33 -4.11
N THR A 65 0.59 -0.30 -2.93
CA THR A 65 1.35 0.83 -2.40
C THR A 65 2.82 0.84 -2.82
N GLY A 66 3.25 -0.15 -3.60
CA GLY A 66 4.64 -0.29 -4.03
C GLY A 66 5.59 -0.76 -2.93
N SER A 67 5.08 -1.49 -1.93
CA SER A 67 5.90 -2.23 -0.95
C SER A 67 6.16 -3.66 -1.46
N PRO A 68 7.38 -4.20 -1.32
CA PRO A 68 7.64 -5.59 -1.68
C PRO A 68 7.08 -6.54 -0.61
N MET A 69 6.40 -7.59 -1.04
CA MET A 69 6.00 -8.74 -0.23
C MET A 69 6.80 -9.95 -0.68
N ILE A 70 7.68 -10.45 0.18
CA ILE A 70 8.57 -11.57 -0.09
C ILE A 70 7.85 -12.85 0.33
N GLU A 71 7.60 -13.71 -0.65
CA GLU A 71 6.99 -15.04 -0.48
C GLU A 71 8.04 -16.15 -0.48
N TYR A 72 9.20 -15.93 -1.11
CA TYR A 72 10.25 -16.94 -1.19
C TYR A 72 11.65 -16.33 -1.26
N VAL A 73 12.51 -16.72 -0.33
CA VAL A 73 13.96 -16.44 -0.34
C VAL A 73 14.70 -17.58 -1.03
N LEU A 74 15.32 -17.29 -2.16
CA LEU A 74 16.24 -18.20 -2.83
C LEU A 74 17.65 -18.01 -2.26
N GLY A 75 18.29 -19.12 -1.92
CA GLY A 75 19.69 -19.13 -1.48
C GLY A 75 20.70 -19.08 -2.64
N PRO A 76 22.00 -19.25 -2.34
CA PRO A 76 23.02 -19.33 -3.36
C PRO A 76 22.88 -20.62 -4.18
N GLY A 77 23.14 -20.55 -5.47
CA GLY A 77 23.33 -21.74 -6.31
C GLY A 77 24.52 -22.59 -5.85
N GLU A 78 24.57 -23.84 -6.27
CA GLU A 78 25.64 -24.78 -5.86
C GLU A 78 27.03 -24.32 -6.33
N THR A 79 27.10 -23.65 -7.48
CA THR A 79 28.33 -23.08 -8.04
C THR A 79 28.32 -21.56 -8.04
N ALA A 80 27.56 -20.94 -7.14
CA ALA A 80 27.62 -19.50 -6.95
C ALA A 80 29.03 -19.06 -6.51
N GLU A 81 29.45 -17.88 -6.95
CA GLU A 81 30.77 -17.36 -6.60
C GLU A 81 30.68 -16.53 -5.32
N HIS A 82 31.46 -16.93 -4.33
CA HIS A 82 31.57 -16.29 -3.03
C HIS A 82 32.96 -15.65 -2.91
N GLY A 83 33.01 -14.35 -2.65
CA GLY A 83 34.25 -13.61 -2.46
C GLY A 83 34.25 -12.79 -1.18
N ASP A 84 35.39 -12.19 -0.85
CA ASP A 84 35.55 -11.37 0.36
C ASP A 84 34.68 -10.10 0.33
N THR A 85 34.29 -9.61 -0.84
CA THR A 85 33.55 -8.35 -1.03
C THR A 85 32.57 -8.39 -2.21
N ALA A 86 32.27 -9.59 -2.70
CA ALA A 86 31.28 -9.77 -3.77
C ALA A 86 30.66 -11.17 -3.72
N PHE A 87 29.39 -11.23 -4.12
CA PHE A 87 28.66 -12.45 -4.39
C PHE A 87 28.08 -12.42 -5.81
N TYR A 88 28.20 -13.53 -6.56
CA TYR A 88 27.59 -13.66 -7.88
C TYR A 88 26.74 -14.93 -7.98
N GLN A 89 25.46 -14.73 -8.26
CA GLN A 89 24.51 -15.81 -8.50
C GLN A 89 24.62 -16.36 -9.92
N GLU A 90 24.50 -17.67 -10.05
CA GLU A 90 24.47 -18.34 -11.36
C GLU A 90 23.19 -17.98 -12.14
N SER A 91 23.35 -17.37 -13.33
CA SER A 91 22.21 -17.01 -14.18
C SER A 91 21.31 -18.22 -14.56
N PRO A 92 21.85 -19.41 -14.91
CA PRO A 92 21.00 -20.57 -15.21
C PRO A 92 20.18 -21.04 -14.02
N PHE A 93 20.78 -21.09 -12.83
CA PHE A 93 20.10 -21.45 -11.57
C PHE A 93 18.95 -20.48 -11.30
N LEU A 94 19.24 -19.17 -11.33
CA LEU A 94 18.25 -18.12 -11.11
C LEU A 94 17.10 -18.17 -12.11
N LYS A 95 17.39 -18.35 -13.40
CA LYS A 95 16.37 -18.46 -14.46
C LYS A 95 15.48 -19.68 -14.27
N SER A 96 16.07 -20.81 -13.86
CA SER A 96 15.33 -22.05 -13.62
C SER A 96 14.41 -21.93 -12.41
N ALA A 97 14.96 -21.51 -11.25
CA ALA A 97 14.20 -21.28 -10.03
C ALA A 97 13.09 -20.24 -10.24
N GLY A 98 13.44 -19.08 -10.80
CA GLY A 98 12.50 -18.00 -11.07
C GLY A 98 11.43 -18.37 -12.10
N GLY A 99 11.75 -19.23 -13.07
CA GLY A 99 10.79 -19.78 -14.01
C GLY A 99 9.71 -20.60 -13.30
N ILE A 100 10.11 -21.54 -12.45
CA ILE A 100 9.17 -22.39 -11.69
C ILE A 100 8.33 -21.56 -10.72
N LEU A 101 8.94 -20.63 -9.98
CA LEU A 101 8.23 -19.76 -9.03
C LEU A 101 7.18 -18.89 -9.73
N ARG A 102 7.52 -18.35 -10.91
CA ARG A 102 6.58 -17.59 -11.74
C ARG A 102 5.48 -18.49 -12.29
N ASP A 103 5.83 -19.62 -12.89
CA ASP A 103 4.87 -20.44 -13.65
C ASP A 103 3.88 -21.15 -12.73
N LEU A 104 4.28 -21.53 -11.50
CA LEU A 104 3.41 -22.21 -10.54
C LEU A 104 2.69 -21.26 -9.58
N HIS A 105 3.30 -20.13 -9.21
CA HIS A 105 2.78 -19.25 -8.15
C HIS A 105 2.67 -17.78 -8.57
N GLY A 106 3.00 -17.43 -9.81
CA GLY A 106 2.95 -16.05 -10.30
C GLY A 106 3.97 -15.12 -9.66
N LEU A 107 4.97 -15.64 -8.92
CA LEU A 107 5.92 -14.81 -8.21
C LEU A 107 6.81 -14.02 -9.17
N GLN A 108 7.08 -12.79 -8.79
CA GLN A 108 7.99 -11.88 -9.49
C GLN A 108 9.33 -11.85 -8.77
N HIS A 109 10.41 -11.57 -9.52
CA HIS A 109 11.70 -11.25 -8.93
C HIS A 109 11.64 -9.81 -8.38
N VAL A 110 11.56 -9.67 -7.06
CA VAL A 110 11.34 -8.37 -6.39
C VAL A 110 12.61 -7.75 -5.82
N GLY A 111 13.69 -8.53 -5.72
CA GLY A 111 14.95 -8.06 -5.17
C GLY A 111 16.01 -9.13 -5.02
N THR A 112 17.15 -8.74 -4.47
CA THR A 112 18.25 -9.64 -4.08
C THR A 112 18.60 -9.45 -2.61
N TRP A 113 19.32 -10.41 -2.05
CA TRP A 113 19.94 -10.28 -0.75
C TRP A 113 21.38 -10.76 -0.79
N HIS A 114 22.25 -10.15 0.01
CA HIS A 114 23.61 -10.65 0.22
C HIS A 114 24.15 -10.27 1.59
N SER A 115 25.17 -10.99 2.05
CA SER A 115 25.85 -10.72 3.30
C SER A 115 27.07 -9.83 3.09
N HIS A 116 27.32 -8.92 4.02
CA HIS A 116 28.62 -8.23 4.17
C HIS A 116 29.47 -8.89 5.27
N HIS A 117 29.22 -10.17 5.57
CA HIS A 117 29.84 -10.95 6.65
C HIS A 117 30.24 -10.12 7.88
N ARG A 118 31.52 -10.01 8.22
CA ARG A 118 32.04 -9.18 9.33
C ARG A 118 32.79 -7.94 8.83
N LEU A 119 32.40 -7.39 7.68
CA LEU A 119 32.99 -6.17 7.11
C LEU A 119 32.60 -4.89 7.87
N GLY A 120 31.60 -4.97 8.77
CA GLY A 120 31.12 -3.81 9.52
C GLY A 120 30.31 -2.81 8.68
N LEU A 121 30.01 -3.13 7.42
CA LEU A 121 29.20 -2.31 6.52
C LEU A 121 27.73 -2.73 6.60
N THR A 122 26.94 -2.03 7.40
CA THR A 122 25.48 -2.29 7.54
C THR A 122 24.64 -1.68 6.42
N VAL A 123 25.25 -0.94 5.50
CA VAL A 123 24.60 -0.26 4.38
C VAL A 123 25.18 -0.75 3.04
N PRO A 124 24.45 -0.67 1.92
CA PRO A 124 24.98 -1.06 0.62
C PRO A 124 26.22 -0.25 0.27
N SER A 125 27.22 -0.90 -0.33
CA SER A 125 28.39 -0.22 -0.85
C SER A 125 28.02 0.66 -2.06
N THR A 126 28.97 1.50 -2.48
CA THR A 126 28.86 2.25 -3.75
C THR A 126 28.76 1.31 -4.96
N GLY A 127 29.46 0.17 -4.90
CA GLY A 127 29.41 -0.89 -5.91
C GLY A 127 28.01 -1.49 -6.01
N ASP A 128 27.41 -1.84 -4.87
CA ASP A 128 26.05 -2.40 -4.80
C ASP A 128 25.04 -1.42 -5.38
N SER A 129 25.09 -0.18 -4.92
CA SER A 129 24.12 0.87 -5.32
C SER A 129 24.22 1.13 -6.84
N SER A 130 25.44 1.15 -7.38
CA SER A 130 25.67 1.28 -8.83
C SER A 130 25.18 0.07 -9.62
N THR A 131 25.34 -1.15 -9.10
CA THR A 131 24.84 -2.37 -9.73
C THR A 131 23.32 -2.41 -9.74
N MET A 132 22.67 -2.03 -8.65
CA MET A 132 21.21 -1.95 -8.54
C MET A 132 20.63 -0.94 -9.53
N GLN A 133 21.22 0.27 -9.62
CA GLN A 133 20.76 1.27 -10.57
C GLN A 133 20.89 0.78 -12.03
N ARG A 134 22.03 0.17 -12.39
CA ARG A 134 22.21 -0.43 -13.72
C ARG A 134 21.20 -1.55 -14.00
N ALA A 135 20.86 -2.35 -12.99
CA ALA A 135 19.88 -3.43 -13.14
C ALA A 135 18.46 -2.89 -13.36
N LEU A 136 18.06 -1.83 -12.64
CA LEU A 136 16.80 -1.12 -12.88
C LEU A 136 16.74 -0.57 -14.31
N ASP A 137 17.78 0.17 -14.73
CA ASP A 137 17.81 0.86 -16.02
C ASP A 137 17.81 -0.12 -17.21
N ARG A 138 18.51 -1.25 -17.10
CA ARG A 138 18.65 -2.23 -18.20
C ARG A 138 17.48 -3.19 -18.33
N ASN A 139 16.83 -3.54 -17.22
CA ASN A 139 15.82 -4.61 -17.20
C ASN A 139 14.39 -4.07 -17.11
N GLY A 140 14.20 -2.75 -17.02
CA GLY A 140 12.87 -2.12 -16.99
C GLY A 140 12.10 -2.37 -15.70
N PHE A 141 12.80 -2.67 -14.59
CA PHE A 141 12.17 -2.81 -13.28
C PHE A 141 11.84 -1.43 -12.71
N ASN A 142 10.63 -1.25 -12.17
CA ASN A 142 10.22 0.01 -11.55
C ASN A 142 10.81 0.21 -10.15
N ALA A 143 11.09 -0.89 -9.46
CA ALA A 143 11.68 -0.89 -8.13
C ALA A 143 12.46 -2.19 -7.88
N TRP A 144 13.43 -2.14 -6.98
CA TRP A 144 14.27 -3.28 -6.62
C TRP A 144 14.61 -3.23 -5.14
N LEU A 145 14.35 -4.33 -4.43
CA LEU A 145 14.75 -4.48 -3.03
C LEU A 145 16.16 -5.08 -2.97
N LEU A 146 17.04 -4.47 -2.18
CA LEU A 146 18.31 -5.06 -1.79
C LEU A 146 18.33 -5.28 -0.27
N THR A 147 18.52 -6.52 0.17
CA THR A 147 18.69 -6.82 1.59
C THR A 147 20.14 -7.11 1.92
N ILE A 148 20.69 -6.37 2.88
CA ILE A 148 22.03 -6.59 3.42
C ILE A 148 21.91 -7.38 4.73
N CYS A 149 22.61 -8.52 4.79
CA CYS A 149 22.77 -9.32 6.00
C CYS A 149 24.15 -9.05 6.61
N ASN A 150 24.21 -8.57 7.85
CA ASN A 150 25.48 -8.27 8.51
C ASN A 150 25.61 -9.00 9.84
N PHE A 151 26.84 -9.31 10.25
CA PHE A 151 27.14 -9.82 11.58
C PHE A 151 27.68 -8.68 12.43
N ALA A 152 27.21 -8.55 13.67
CA ALA A 152 27.94 -7.77 14.65
C ALA A 152 29.20 -8.55 15.05
N ASP A 153 30.38 -7.92 15.11
CA ASP A 153 31.70 -8.55 15.29
C ASP A 153 31.81 -9.59 16.44
N LYS A 154 30.87 -9.57 17.40
CA LYS A 154 30.86 -10.45 18.58
C LYS A 154 29.62 -11.36 18.69
N SER A 155 28.68 -11.25 17.76
CA SER A 155 27.43 -12.00 17.78
C SER A 155 27.26 -12.78 16.49
N ASP A 156 26.82 -14.03 16.59
CA ASP A 156 26.34 -14.81 15.43
C ASP A 156 24.91 -14.42 15.03
N ARG A 157 24.38 -13.33 15.59
CA ARG A 157 23.10 -12.73 15.21
C ARG A 157 23.24 -11.95 13.90
N VAL A 158 22.41 -12.30 12.93
CA VAL A 158 22.37 -11.67 11.59
C VAL A 158 21.44 -10.46 11.62
N GLU A 159 21.99 -9.27 11.40
CA GLU A 159 21.21 -8.05 11.20
C GLU A 159 20.76 -7.95 9.73
N MET A 160 19.47 -7.70 9.48
CA MET A 160 18.89 -7.64 8.15
C MET A 160 18.29 -6.27 7.85
N ARG A 161 18.86 -5.60 6.85
CA ARG A 161 18.43 -4.26 6.43
C ARG A 161 18.01 -4.27 4.97
N GLY A 162 16.75 -3.92 4.72
CA GLY A 162 16.21 -3.78 3.37
C GLY A 162 16.40 -2.36 2.83
N TYR A 163 16.82 -2.23 1.58
CA TYR A 163 17.02 -0.98 0.87
C TYR A 163 16.29 -1.01 -0.45
N LEU A 164 15.32 -0.10 -0.63
CA LEU A 164 14.54 0.02 -1.85
C LEU A 164 15.21 1.02 -2.79
N TYR A 165 15.40 0.58 -4.03
CA TYR A 165 15.78 1.41 -5.16
C TYR A 165 14.59 1.56 -6.10
N ARG A 166 14.38 2.74 -6.68
CA ARG A 166 13.30 3.01 -7.63
C ARG A 166 13.86 3.52 -8.95
N ALA A 167 13.22 3.11 -10.04
CA ALA A 167 13.48 3.70 -11.35
C ALA A 167 13.24 5.22 -11.27
N HIS A 168 14.14 6.00 -11.88
CA HIS A 168 14.12 7.46 -11.85
C HIS A 168 14.30 8.11 -10.46
N GLY A 169 14.72 7.35 -9.44
CA GLY A 169 15.03 7.88 -8.10
C GLY A 169 16.38 8.59 -7.98
N GLY A 170 17.07 8.89 -9.08
CA GLY A 170 18.37 9.58 -9.06
C GLY A 170 19.50 8.81 -8.35
N GLY A 171 19.35 7.49 -8.15
CA GLY A 171 20.26 6.68 -7.34
C GLY A 171 20.03 6.76 -5.83
N GLU A 172 18.96 7.44 -5.38
CA GLU A 172 18.57 7.44 -3.98
C GLU A 172 18.07 6.06 -3.54
N ARG A 173 18.49 5.65 -2.34
CA ARG A 173 18.08 4.41 -1.69
C ARG A 173 17.30 4.73 -0.42
N GLN A 174 16.19 4.04 -0.22
CA GLN A 174 15.36 4.17 0.97
C GLN A 174 15.51 2.93 1.85
N GLN A 175 15.93 3.10 3.10
CA GLN A 175 15.95 1.99 4.05
C GLN A 175 14.51 1.66 4.48
N LEU A 176 14.15 0.38 4.44
CA LEU A 176 12.84 -0.12 4.80
C LEU A 176 12.82 -0.72 6.21
N THR A 177 11.63 -0.75 6.79
CA THR A 177 11.28 -1.59 7.95
C THR A 177 10.67 -2.92 7.51
N TRP A 178 10.65 -3.92 8.38
CA TRP A 178 10.12 -5.26 8.09
C TRP A 178 8.79 -5.47 8.79
N LEU A 179 7.72 -5.66 8.03
CA LEU A 179 6.48 -6.22 8.55
C LEU A 179 6.57 -7.74 8.48
N ILE A 180 6.80 -8.36 9.65
CA ILE A 180 7.07 -9.79 9.75
C ILE A 180 5.76 -10.54 9.91
N LEU A 181 5.42 -11.36 8.91
CA LEU A 181 4.28 -12.26 8.95
C LEU A 181 4.65 -13.51 9.74
N PRO A 182 3.78 -14.00 10.65
CA PRO A 182 4.10 -15.15 11.48
C PRO A 182 4.21 -16.43 10.64
N GLY A 183 5.12 -17.33 11.05
CA GLY A 183 5.23 -18.67 10.48
C GLY A 183 5.99 -18.76 9.15
N SER A 184 5.74 -19.84 8.41
CA SER A 184 6.36 -20.12 7.11
C SER A 184 5.51 -19.59 5.97
N SER A 185 6.16 -19.18 4.87
CA SER A 185 5.46 -18.86 3.63
C SER A 185 4.66 -20.07 3.13
N PRO A 186 3.40 -19.89 2.70
CA PRO A 186 2.63 -20.96 2.07
C PRO A 186 3.27 -21.41 0.74
N VAL A 187 3.96 -20.50 0.03
CA VAL A 187 4.63 -20.83 -1.23
C VAL A 187 5.84 -21.72 -0.98
N ARG A 188 6.59 -21.50 0.10
CA ARG A 188 7.75 -22.35 0.42
C ARG A 188 7.36 -23.82 0.56
N ALA A 189 6.33 -24.12 1.34
CA ALA A 189 5.86 -25.49 1.54
C ALA A 189 5.44 -26.16 0.22
N ALA A 190 4.79 -25.41 -0.66
CA ALA A 190 4.38 -25.90 -1.98
C ALA A 190 5.59 -26.16 -2.89
N ILE A 191 6.53 -25.21 -2.97
CA ILE A 191 7.72 -25.32 -3.82
C ILE A 191 8.67 -26.43 -3.36
N GLU A 192 8.86 -26.62 -2.06
CA GLU A 192 9.72 -27.69 -1.54
C GLU A 192 9.17 -29.09 -1.82
N ALA A 193 7.89 -29.22 -2.15
CA ALA A 193 7.28 -30.46 -2.62
C ALA A 193 7.48 -30.69 -4.13
N VAL A 194 7.89 -29.66 -4.90
CA VAL A 194 8.11 -29.77 -6.35
C VAL A 194 9.40 -30.54 -6.60
N LYS A 195 9.26 -31.72 -7.24
CA LYS A 195 10.41 -32.55 -7.60
C LYS A 195 11.31 -31.83 -8.60
N GLY A 196 12.60 -31.71 -8.26
CA GLY A 196 13.60 -31.10 -9.13
C GLY A 196 13.61 -29.57 -9.11
N PHE A 197 12.93 -28.93 -8.15
CA PHE A 197 13.11 -27.50 -7.92
C PHE A 197 14.59 -27.23 -7.56
N PRO A 198 15.28 -26.33 -8.28
CA PRO A 198 16.67 -26.01 -8.00
C PRO A 198 16.72 -25.12 -6.76
N CYS A 199 17.04 -25.71 -5.61
CA CYS A 199 17.29 -24.99 -4.37
C CYS A 199 18.49 -25.55 -3.63
N SER A 200 19.28 -24.65 -3.05
CA SER A 200 20.17 -24.99 -1.95
C SER A 200 19.40 -24.98 -0.63
N ARG A 201 19.89 -25.72 0.36
CA ARG A 201 19.38 -25.69 1.74
C ARG A 201 20.48 -25.18 2.66
N PRO A 202 20.15 -24.35 3.67
CA PRO A 202 21.13 -23.96 4.66
C PRO A 202 21.63 -25.19 5.44
N ARG A 203 22.94 -25.28 5.64
CA ARG A 203 23.59 -26.31 6.47
C ARG A 203 23.35 -26.06 7.95
N THR A 204 23.38 -24.78 8.34
CA THR A 204 23.06 -24.32 9.70
C THR A 204 21.59 -24.65 10.01
N PRO A 205 21.30 -25.37 11.12
CA PRO A 205 19.93 -25.81 11.42
C PRO A 205 19.04 -24.68 11.93
N ALA A 206 19.59 -23.71 12.65
CA ALA A 206 18.89 -22.56 13.18
C ALA A 206 19.84 -21.36 13.27
N SER A 207 19.33 -20.16 13.06
CA SER A 207 20.09 -18.91 13.21
C SER A 207 19.21 -17.84 13.85
N THR A 208 19.85 -16.90 14.55
CA THR A 208 19.16 -15.76 15.13
C THR A 208 19.33 -14.55 14.23
N TYR A 209 18.28 -13.76 14.08
CA TYR A 209 18.33 -12.55 13.30
C TYR A 209 17.71 -11.36 14.05
N GLU A 210 18.11 -10.17 13.62
CA GLU A 210 17.51 -8.91 13.99
C GLU A 210 17.08 -8.19 12.72
N ALA A 211 15.84 -7.74 12.71
CA ALA A 211 15.24 -7.00 11.62
C ALA A 211 14.54 -5.79 12.23
N ILE A 212 14.69 -4.61 11.63
CA ILE A 212 14.00 -3.39 12.12
C ILE A 212 12.50 -3.59 11.93
N PRO A 213 11.71 -3.83 13.00
CA PRO A 213 10.34 -4.28 12.85
C PRO A 213 9.41 -3.11 12.52
N SER A 214 8.40 -3.38 11.70
CA SER A 214 7.23 -2.54 11.46
C SER A 214 6.05 -3.18 12.17
N THR A 215 5.30 -2.41 12.95
CA THR A 215 4.23 -2.94 13.81
C THR A 215 2.84 -2.91 13.16
N THR A 216 2.72 -2.43 11.91
CA THR A 216 1.41 -2.28 11.29
C THR A 216 1.37 -2.61 9.79
N PHE A 217 0.37 -3.42 9.43
CA PHE A 217 -0.07 -3.62 8.04
C PHE A 217 -0.55 -2.31 7.42
N ALA A 218 -0.97 -1.33 8.24
CA ALA A 218 -1.31 -0.01 7.77
C ALA A 218 -0.07 0.55 7.08
N VAL A 219 -0.04 0.45 5.75
CA VAL A 219 0.71 1.40 4.97
C VAL A 219 0.09 2.72 5.42
N VAL A 220 0.92 3.63 5.94
CA VAL A 220 0.61 5.02 5.68
C VAL A 220 0.65 5.01 4.16
N ALA A 221 -0.52 4.78 3.54
CA ALA A 221 -0.76 5.26 2.22
C ALA A 221 -0.23 6.68 2.39
N ALA A 222 0.91 6.98 1.76
CA ALA A 222 0.74 7.74 0.56
C ALA A 222 -0.41 8.65 0.84
N THR A 223 -0.20 9.68 1.69
CA THR A 223 -1.18 10.75 1.80
C THR A 223 -1.56 10.92 0.34
N PRO A 224 -2.83 10.70 -0.08
CA PRO A 224 -3.29 11.34 -1.29
C PRO A 224 -2.77 12.74 -1.04
N GLN A 225 -1.86 13.25 -1.90
CA GLN A 225 -1.36 14.59 -1.70
C GLN A 225 -2.61 15.38 -1.41
N THR A 226 -2.80 15.79 -0.17
CA THR A 226 -3.90 16.66 0.19
C THR A 226 -3.40 18.03 -0.23
N ALA A 227 -3.01 18.15 -1.50
CA ALA A 227 -3.63 19.15 -2.33
C ALA A 227 -5.11 19.05 -1.96
N SER A 228 -5.56 20.07 -1.23
CA SER A 228 -7.00 20.29 -1.09
C SER A 228 -7.64 20.01 -2.45
N PRO A 229 -8.72 19.21 -2.52
CA PRO A 229 -9.27 18.79 -3.80
C PRO A 229 -9.27 19.99 -4.73
N THR A 230 -8.54 19.88 -5.85
CA THR A 230 -8.40 21.04 -6.73
C THR A 230 -9.70 21.11 -7.49
N PHE A 231 -10.64 21.89 -6.96
CA PHE A 231 -11.94 22.04 -7.57
C PHE A 231 -11.75 22.84 -8.86
N PRO A 232 -12.32 22.39 -10.00
CA PRO A 232 -12.48 23.26 -11.14
C PRO A 232 -13.14 24.57 -10.69
N ASN A 233 -12.70 25.72 -11.18
CA ASN A 233 -13.31 27.03 -10.81
C ASN A 233 -14.83 27.07 -11.05
N SER A 234 -15.34 26.20 -11.93
CA SER A 234 -16.75 26.04 -12.26
C SER A 234 -17.52 25.10 -11.31
N SER A 235 -16.85 24.38 -10.41
CA SER A 235 -17.49 23.45 -9.47
C SER A 235 -18.05 24.20 -8.28
N PHE A 236 -19.29 23.89 -7.87
CA PHE A 236 -19.87 24.42 -6.63
C PHE A 236 -19.03 24.08 -5.40
N MET A 237 -18.32 22.94 -5.41
CA MET A 237 -17.42 22.55 -4.31
C MET A 237 -16.18 23.46 -4.18
N ALA A 238 -15.91 24.32 -5.18
CA ALA A 238 -14.91 25.37 -5.10
C ALA A 238 -15.36 26.57 -4.24
N THR A 239 -16.64 26.72 -3.91
CA THR A 239 -17.14 27.84 -3.10
C THR A 239 -17.10 27.52 -1.59
N PRO A 240 -17.07 28.53 -0.70
CA PRO A 240 -17.22 28.33 0.74
C PRO A 240 -18.50 27.58 1.11
N GLU A 241 -19.60 27.87 0.42
CA GLU A 241 -20.91 27.26 0.61
C GLU A 241 -20.87 25.77 0.24
N GLY A 242 -20.34 25.42 -0.92
CA GLY A 242 -20.20 24.02 -1.33
C GLY A 242 -19.30 23.20 -0.43
N ARG A 243 -18.19 23.78 0.07
CA ARG A 243 -17.34 23.12 1.07
C ARG A 243 -18.06 22.90 2.40
N GLY A 244 -18.85 23.87 2.84
CA GLY A 244 -19.65 23.75 4.05
C GLY A 244 -20.68 22.62 3.95
N GLU A 245 -21.37 22.52 2.82
CA GLU A 245 -22.34 21.47 2.54
C GLU A 245 -21.69 20.08 2.49
N LEU A 246 -20.60 19.93 1.75
CA LEU A 246 -19.86 18.66 1.68
C LEU A 246 -19.42 18.20 3.07
N TYR A 247 -18.93 19.14 3.89
CA TYR A 247 -18.51 18.84 5.25
C TYR A 247 -19.68 18.46 6.16
N HIS A 248 -20.82 19.13 6.04
CA HIS A 248 -22.02 18.79 6.81
C HIS A 248 -22.50 17.37 6.47
N LEU A 249 -22.59 17.03 5.18
CA LEU A 249 -22.98 15.68 4.76
C LEU A 249 -21.96 14.64 5.24
N PHE A 250 -20.67 14.93 5.12
CA PHE A 250 -19.61 14.07 5.64
C PHE A 250 -19.80 13.80 7.14
N GLN A 251 -20.07 14.83 7.95
CA GLN A 251 -20.31 14.63 9.39
C GLN A 251 -21.55 13.78 9.69
N GLN A 252 -22.65 13.99 8.97
CA GLN A 252 -23.86 13.19 9.13
C GLN A 252 -23.62 11.73 8.75
N LEU A 253 -22.87 11.50 7.66
CA LEU A 253 -22.56 10.15 7.19
C LEU A 253 -21.56 9.45 8.11
N SER A 254 -20.50 10.13 8.58
CA SER A 254 -19.54 9.57 9.54
C SER A 254 -20.13 9.29 10.93
N ALA A 255 -21.30 9.86 11.25
CA ALA A 255 -22.03 9.51 12.46
C ALA A 255 -22.80 8.18 12.33
N LEU A 256 -23.06 7.74 11.09
CA LEU A 256 -23.84 6.54 10.77
C LEU A 256 -22.94 5.40 10.28
N GLU A 257 -21.87 5.73 9.58
CA GLU A 257 -21.01 4.79 8.86
C GLU A 257 -19.55 4.90 9.31
N GLN A 258 -18.86 3.76 9.34
CA GLN A 258 -17.43 3.71 9.63
C GLN A 258 -16.61 3.99 8.37
N ASP A 259 -15.40 4.54 8.54
CA ASP A 259 -14.42 4.74 7.48
C ASP A 259 -14.94 5.51 6.25
N VAL A 260 -15.77 6.54 6.50
CA VAL A 260 -16.23 7.47 5.45
C VAL A 260 -15.05 8.31 4.96
N GLU A 261 -14.87 8.38 3.65
CA GLU A 261 -13.81 9.13 3.00
C GLU A 261 -14.36 10.13 1.98
N ILE A 262 -13.67 11.27 1.81
CA ILE A 262 -13.92 12.20 0.71
C ILE A 262 -12.91 11.90 -0.39
N LEU A 263 -13.39 11.52 -1.57
CA LEU A 263 -12.57 11.17 -2.72
C LEU A 263 -12.75 12.16 -3.87
N GLN A 264 -11.72 12.30 -4.70
CA GLN A 264 -11.82 12.98 -6.00
C GLN A 264 -11.62 11.92 -7.10
N ARG A 265 -12.62 11.75 -7.96
CA ARG A 265 -12.61 10.83 -9.10
C ARG A 265 -11.66 11.33 -10.19
N GLU A 266 -11.24 10.43 -11.07
CA GLU A 266 -10.37 10.77 -12.22
C GLU A 266 -11.01 11.83 -13.14
N ASP A 267 -12.34 11.86 -13.22
CA ASP A 267 -13.10 12.87 -13.98
C ASP A 267 -13.26 14.20 -13.23
N GLY A 268 -12.63 14.35 -12.05
CA GLY A 268 -12.65 15.54 -11.21
C GLY A 268 -13.88 15.70 -10.33
N ARG A 269 -14.87 14.79 -10.40
CA ARG A 269 -16.03 14.79 -9.48
C ARG A 269 -15.58 14.45 -8.06
N VAL A 270 -16.31 14.97 -7.09
CA VAL A 270 -16.11 14.67 -5.67
C VAL A 270 -17.07 13.58 -5.26
N SER A 271 -16.64 12.62 -4.46
CA SER A 271 -17.52 11.63 -3.86
C SER A 271 -17.28 11.44 -2.37
N LEU A 272 -18.30 10.98 -1.65
CA LEU A 272 -18.17 10.41 -0.32
C LEU A 272 -18.24 8.88 -0.44
N ALA A 273 -17.21 8.17 0.01
CA ALA A 273 -17.10 6.72 -0.10
C ALA A 273 -17.14 6.06 1.27
N PHE A 274 -17.78 4.90 1.38
CA PHE A 274 -17.81 4.07 2.59
C PHE A 274 -18.14 2.62 2.25
N HIS A 275 -17.91 1.72 3.21
CA HIS A 275 -18.21 0.29 3.08
C HIS A 275 -19.25 -0.13 4.10
N ARG A 276 -20.23 -0.92 3.66
CA ARG A 276 -21.26 -1.47 4.53
C ARG A 276 -21.76 -2.80 3.99
N ASP A 277 -21.88 -3.79 4.87
CA ASP A 277 -22.53 -5.08 4.59
C ASP A 277 -22.04 -5.79 3.31
N GLY A 278 -20.74 -5.69 3.01
CA GLY A 278 -20.12 -6.30 1.82
C GLY A 278 -20.27 -5.49 0.54
N TYR A 279 -20.76 -4.24 0.63
CA TYR A 279 -20.89 -3.31 -0.49
C TYR A 279 -20.03 -2.06 -0.26
N ALA A 280 -19.47 -1.55 -1.34
CA ALA A 280 -18.86 -0.23 -1.41
C ALA A 280 -19.90 0.76 -1.97
N PHE A 281 -20.12 1.85 -1.25
CA PHE A 281 -21.03 2.92 -1.63
C PHE A 281 -20.24 4.19 -1.95
N GLU A 282 -20.69 4.92 -2.96
CA GLU A 282 -20.17 6.25 -3.30
C GLU A 282 -21.30 7.24 -3.56
N ILE A 283 -21.34 8.35 -2.82
CA ILE A 283 -22.22 9.49 -3.09
C ILE A 283 -21.45 10.46 -3.97
N VAL A 284 -21.81 10.53 -5.24
CA VAL A 284 -21.07 11.24 -6.28
C VAL A 284 -21.73 12.57 -6.59
N PHE A 285 -20.98 13.65 -6.45
CA PHE A 285 -21.43 14.99 -6.81
C PHE A 285 -21.11 15.25 -8.29
N PRO A 286 -22.13 15.44 -9.15
CA PRO A 286 -21.89 15.81 -10.54
C PRO A 286 -21.24 17.20 -10.61
N HIS A 287 -20.51 17.48 -11.69
CA HIS A 287 -19.96 18.83 -11.94
C HIS A 287 -21.04 19.92 -11.96
N SER A 288 -22.26 19.55 -12.37
CA SER A 288 -23.44 20.41 -12.40
C SER A 288 -24.14 20.56 -11.05
N TYR A 289 -23.66 19.92 -9.97
CA TYR A 289 -24.17 20.17 -8.63
C TYR A 289 -24.00 21.67 -8.31
N PRO A 290 -25.04 22.36 -7.79
CA PRO A 290 -26.26 21.81 -7.20
C PRO A 290 -27.47 21.68 -8.12
N VAL A 291 -27.35 22.01 -9.40
CA VAL A 291 -28.44 21.90 -10.39
C VAL A 291 -28.87 20.45 -10.58
N VAL A 292 -27.91 19.52 -10.57
CA VAL A 292 -28.16 18.08 -10.59
C VAL A 292 -27.83 17.49 -9.23
N LYS A 293 -28.77 16.71 -8.67
CA LYS A 293 -28.61 16.06 -7.37
C LYS A 293 -27.46 15.04 -7.38
N PRO A 294 -26.78 14.81 -6.25
CA PRO A 294 -25.79 13.75 -6.12
C PRO A 294 -26.39 12.39 -6.41
N VAL A 295 -25.56 11.47 -6.88
CA VAL A 295 -25.94 10.12 -7.23
C VAL A 295 -25.28 9.16 -6.25
N VAL A 296 -26.05 8.23 -5.68
CA VAL A 296 -25.48 7.11 -4.93
C VAL A 296 -25.18 5.98 -5.91
N GLU A 297 -23.93 5.53 -5.92
CA GLU A 297 -23.47 4.36 -6.67
C GLU A 297 -23.10 3.27 -5.66
N CYS A 298 -23.45 2.02 -5.96
CA CYS A 298 -23.05 0.88 -5.12
C CYS A 298 -22.44 -0.24 -5.96
N ARG A 299 -21.52 -0.99 -5.34
CA ARG A 299 -20.94 -2.22 -5.91
C ARG A 299 -20.61 -3.22 -4.81
N PRO A 300 -20.73 -4.54 -5.06
CA PRO A 300 -20.21 -5.55 -4.15
C PRO A 300 -18.69 -5.40 -3.98
N VAL A 301 -18.19 -5.57 -2.76
CA VAL A 301 -16.74 -5.64 -2.47
C VAL A 301 -16.15 -6.91 -3.09
N ASP A 302 -16.90 -8.01 -2.99
CA ASP A 302 -16.58 -9.28 -3.65
C ASP A 302 -17.58 -9.54 -4.78
N ILE A 303 -17.11 -9.42 -6.02
CA ILE A 303 -17.93 -9.74 -7.20
C ILE A 303 -17.92 -11.27 -7.40
N PRO A 304 -19.07 -11.96 -7.36
CA PRO A 304 -19.12 -13.40 -7.61
C PRO A 304 -18.57 -13.74 -9.00
N ALA A 305 -17.77 -14.81 -9.07
CA ALA A 305 -17.17 -15.28 -10.32
C ALA A 305 -18.25 -15.52 -11.40
N GLY A 306 -18.08 -14.91 -12.58
CA GLY A 306 -19.03 -14.95 -13.69
C GLY A 306 -20.06 -13.81 -13.70
N GLN A 307 -20.01 -12.88 -12.74
CA GLN A 307 -20.83 -11.66 -12.74
C GLN A 307 -20.04 -10.38 -13.03
N GLU A 308 -18.77 -10.47 -13.42
CA GLU A 308 -17.87 -9.33 -13.63
C GLU A 308 -18.39 -8.38 -14.72
N GLU A 309 -18.98 -8.91 -15.79
CA GLU A 309 -19.64 -8.11 -16.84
C GLU A 309 -20.83 -7.30 -16.31
N SER A 310 -21.61 -7.88 -15.38
CA SER A 310 -22.80 -7.27 -14.79
C SER A 310 -22.50 -6.09 -13.86
N TRP A 311 -21.23 -5.92 -13.48
CA TRP A 311 -20.74 -4.88 -12.58
C TRP A 311 -19.65 -3.99 -13.22
N LYS A 312 -19.45 -4.08 -14.54
CA LYS A 312 -18.51 -3.22 -15.29
C LYS A 312 -18.85 -1.72 -15.18
N ALA A 313 -20.11 -1.38 -14.97
CA ALA A 313 -20.57 -0.03 -14.66
C ALA A 313 -21.14 0.00 -13.23
N PRO A 314 -20.79 1.01 -12.40
CA PRO A 314 -21.44 1.19 -11.11
C PRO A 314 -22.94 1.33 -11.31
N ARG A 315 -23.74 0.64 -10.48
CA ARG A 315 -25.19 0.83 -10.53
C ARG A 315 -25.50 2.16 -9.86
N THR A 316 -25.90 3.12 -10.68
CA THR A 316 -26.54 4.36 -10.22
C THR A 316 -27.89 3.99 -9.62
N LEU A 317 -28.09 4.27 -8.33
CA LEU A 317 -29.28 3.84 -7.56
C LEU A 317 -30.63 4.29 -8.14
N PHE A 318 -30.67 5.21 -9.12
CA PHE A 318 -31.92 5.56 -9.81
C PHE A 318 -32.49 4.44 -10.68
N VAL A 319 -31.76 3.35 -10.93
CA VAL A 319 -32.28 2.22 -11.73
C VAL A 319 -31.96 0.88 -11.05
N ALA A 320 -33.03 0.32 -10.47
CA ALA A 320 -33.27 -1.09 -10.23
C ALA A 320 -32.44 -1.80 -9.15
N MET A 321 -33.06 -2.01 -7.98
CA MET A 321 -33.26 -3.37 -7.43
C MET A 321 -34.62 -3.47 -6.72
N ASP A 322 -35.53 -4.26 -7.29
CA ASP A 322 -36.77 -4.74 -6.68
C ASP A 322 -36.47 -5.82 -5.63
N ARG A 323 -35.68 -5.46 -4.63
CA ARG A 323 -35.41 -6.28 -3.44
C ARG A 323 -35.45 -5.37 -2.23
N GLY A 324 -36.36 -5.68 -1.31
CA GLY A 324 -36.48 -5.01 -0.02
C GLY A 324 -35.27 -5.25 0.88
N ASP A 325 -34.13 -4.68 0.50
CA ASP A 325 -32.94 -4.58 1.33
C ASP A 325 -33.01 -3.22 2.05
N ASP A 326 -33.50 -3.23 3.30
CA ASP A 326 -33.67 -2.04 4.17
C ASP A 326 -32.41 -1.16 4.30
N VAL A 327 -31.24 -1.69 3.97
CA VAL A 327 -29.95 -1.01 4.05
C VAL A 327 -29.80 0.09 2.99
N VAL A 328 -30.31 -0.15 1.78
CA VAL A 328 -30.18 0.78 0.64
C VAL A 328 -31.12 1.98 0.80
N THR A 329 -32.34 1.72 1.26
CA THR A 329 -33.38 2.72 1.51
C THR A 329 -32.93 3.79 2.51
N ASN A 330 -32.22 3.39 3.58
CA ASN A 330 -31.77 4.32 4.62
C ASN A 330 -30.69 5.32 4.14
N ILE A 331 -29.84 4.91 3.20
CA ILE A 331 -28.79 5.80 2.63
C ILE A 331 -29.42 6.78 1.64
N GLU A 332 -30.37 6.31 0.82
CA GLU A 332 -31.15 7.18 -0.07
C GLU A 332 -31.97 8.20 0.72
N ASP A 333 -32.61 7.78 1.81
CA ASP A 333 -33.38 8.67 2.69
C ASP A 333 -32.48 9.72 3.35
N LEU A 334 -31.25 9.36 3.75
CA LEU A 334 -30.28 10.30 4.30
C LEU A 334 -29.86 11.36 3.26
N VAL A 335 -29.50 10.92 2.05
CA VAL A 335 -29.10 11.81 0.95
C VAL A 335 -30.28 12.68 0.53
N THR A 336 -31.47 12.10 0.45
CA THR A 336 -32.71 12.83 0.14
C THR A 336 -33.04 13.86 1.22
N THR A 337 -32.95 13.49 2.50
CA THR A 337 -33.16 14.41 3.63
C THR A 337 -32.15 15.55 3.62
N PHE A 338 -30.88 15.26 3.34
CA PHE A 338 -29.85 16.30 3.18
C PHE A 338 -30.22 17.28 2.05
N LEU A 339 -30.66 16.77 0.89
CA LEU A 339 -31.05 17.59 -0.25
C LEU A 339 -32.36 18.37 -0.01
N VAL A 340 -33.31 17.81 0.73
CA VAL A 340 -34.57 18.48 1.09
C VAL A 340 -34.32 19.61 2.09
N ASN A 341 -33.43 19.41 3.07
CA ASN A 341 -33.03 20.45 4.01
C ASN A 341 -32.33 21.64 3.32
N ARG A 342 -31.66 21.40 2.19
CA ARG A 342 -31.12 22.46 1.32
C ARG A 342 -32.22 23.30 0.65
N GLU A 343 -33.27 22.66 0.13
CA GLU A 343 -34.40 23.37 -0.50
C GLU A 343 -35.15 24.26 0.52
N HIS A 344 -35.21 23.85 1.79
CA HIS A 344 -35.84 24.63 2.89
C HIS A 344 -34.94 25.71 3.54
N THR A 345 -33.65 25.74 3.20
CA THR A 345 -32.69 26.75 3.70
C THR A 345 -32.22 27.71 2.61
N GLY A 346 -32.79 27.63 1.41
CA GLY A 346 -32.64 28.61 0.34
C GLY A 346 -33.34 29.95 0.64
N PRO A 347 -33.03 31.03 -0.09
CA PRO A 347 -33.32 32.42 0.31
C PRO A 347 -34.79 32.85 0.35
N ASP A 348 -35.76 31.96 0.12
CA ASP A 348 -37.18 32.31 0.18
C ASP A 348 -37.77 31.96 1.56
N ALA A 349 -37.23 32.62 2.59
CA ALA A 349 -38.02 32.90 3.78
C ALA A 349 -38.99 34.05 3.42
N PRO A 350 -40.31 33.95 3.69
CA PRO A 350 -41.25 35.00 3.37
C PRO A 350 -40.80 36.30 4.04
N HIS A 351 -40.68 37.35 3.24
CA HIS A 351 -40.65 38.71 3.75
C HIS A 351 -42.03 38.98 4.38
N ASP A 352 -42.16 38.73 5.67
CA ASP A 352 -43.24 39.32 6.46
C ASP A 352 -43.01 40.84 6.49
N ARG A 353 -43.74 41.51 5.59
CA ARG A 353 -44.11 42.90 5.74
C ARG A 353 -45.26 42.96 6.74
N GLU A 354 -44.97 43.36 7.96
CA GLU A 354 -45.92 44.13 8.76
C GLU A 354 -45.32 45.50 9.07
N GLY A 355 -45.74 46.45 8.22
CA GLY A 355 -46.08 47.82 8.57
C GLY A 355 -47.43 48.10 7.94
#